data_AF-A0A8S3J022-F1
#
_entry.id   AF-A0A8S3J022-F1
#
_cell.length_a   1.000
_cell.length_b   1.000
_cell.length_c   1.000
_cell.angle_alpha   90.00
_cell.angle_beta   90.00
_cell.angle_gamma   90.00
#
_symmetry.space_group_name_H-M   'P 1'
#
loop_
_entity.id
_entity.type
_entity.pdbx_description
1 polymer ?
#
loop_
_entity_poly.entity_id
_entity_poly.type
_entity_poly.pdbx_seq_one_letter_code
_entity_poly.pdbx_strand_id
1 'polypeptide(L)'
;VLVAGSNTVGDVIREFASECGIEFADDKSAVVDHLNYDLSDDGQHTLIVASPSNLLSSELIVGQAKKNNLPFLFRGTGMSSDPENPLLLDVLTASSTSYTANPDEKTLSEYPATVGKRTLLISVLQARNNARVGFVGSLDFFSNDFFLSAVQPNNGKK
;
A
#
# COMPACT_ATOMS: atom_id res chain seq x y z
N VAL A 1 1.91 -15.59 9.20
CA VAL A 1 2.90 -14.54 9.48
C VAL A 1 2.33 -13.22 8.98
N LEU A 2 2.53 -12.12 9.70
CA LEU A 2 2.12 -10.79 9.24
C LEU A 2 3.34 -9.88 9.29
N VAL A 3 3.65 -9.25 8.17
CA VAL A 3 4.78 -8.32 8.02
C VAL A 3 4.21 -6.95 7.67
N ALA A 4 4.59 -5.94 8.45
CA ALA A 4 4.29 -4.55 8.17
C ALA A 4 5.61 -3.80 7.95
N GLY A 5 5.75 -3.20 6.77
CA GLY A 5 6.87 -2.34 6.41
C GLY A 5 6.58 -0.87 6.72
N SER A 6 7.59 -0.03 6.53
CA SER A 6 7.48 1.42 6.50
C SER A 6 8.21 1.92 5.25
N ASN A 7 8.48 3.22 5.16
CA ASN A 7 9.44 3.75 4.18
C ASN A 7 10.87 3.21 4.37
N THR A 8 11.19 2.61 5.52
CA THR A 8 12.51 2.06 5.86
C THR A 8 12.41 0.55 6.11
N VAL A 9 12.18 -0.22 5.04
CA VAL A 9 12.18 -1.70 5.13
C VAL A 9 13.61 -2.22 5.08
N GLY A 10 14.02 -2.95 6.13
CA GLY A 10 15.34 -3.58 6.19
C GLY A 10 15.49 -4.79 5.26
N ASP A 11 16.73 -5.07 4.85
CA ASP A 11 17.07 -6.06 3.82
C ASP A 11 16.50 -7.46 4.10
N VAL A 12 16.54 -7.92 5.35
CA VAL A 12 16.02 -9.25 5.75
C VAL A 12 14.52 -9.36 5.47
N ILE A 13 13.76 -8.28 5.67
CA ILE A 13 12.32 -8.26 5.40
C ILE A 13 12.06 -8.24 3.89
N ARG A 14 12.88 -7.51 3.13
CA ARG A 14 12.81 -7.47 1.66
C ARG A 14 13.11 -8.84 1.06
N GLU A 15 14.16 -9.50 1.52
CA GLU A 15 14.55 -10.84 1.09
C GLU A 15 13.44 -11.85 1.41
N PHE A 16 12.90 -11.83 2.64
CA PHE A 16 11.78 -12.71 3.00
C PHE A 16 10.53 -12.48 2.13
N ALA A 17 10.22 -11.24 1.78
CA ALA A 17 9.10 -10.92 0.90
C ALA A 17 9.36 -11.39 -0.54
N SER A 18 10.59 -11.23 -1.03
CA SER A 18 11.00 -11.67 -2.36
C SER A 18 10.86 -13.19 -2.51
N GLU A 19 11.22 -13.96 -1.48
CA GLU A 19 10.98 -15.41 -1.41
C GLU A 19 9.48 -15.79 -1.45
N CYS A 20 8.60 -14.84 -1.11
CA CYS A 20 7.15 -14.99 -1.21
C CYS A 20 6.55 -14.43 -2.52
N GLY A 21 7.38 -13.92 -3.43
CA GLY A 21 6.97 -13.30 -4.70
C GLY A 21 6.49 -11.85 -4.58
N ILE A 22 6.84 -11.16 -3.48
CA ILE A 22 6.54 -9.75 -3.24
C ILE A 22 7.83 -8.94 -3.18
N GLU A 23 7.90 -7.87 -3.95
CA GLU A 23 9.03 -6.95 -3.95
C GLU A 23 8.62 -5.62 -3.31
N PHE A 24 9.34 -5.22 -2.27
CA PHE A 24 9.21 -3.88 -1.70
C PHE A 24 9.98 -2.87 -2.55
N ALA A 25 9.39 -1.70 -2.78
CA ALA A 25 10.09 -0.60 -3.43
C ALA A 25 11.27 -0.09 -2.59
N ASP A 26 12.22 0.62 -3.21
CA ASP A 26 13.53 0.98 -2.66
C ASP A 26 13.53 1.63 -1.27
N ASP A 27 14.69 1.66 -0.63
CA ASP A 27 14.80 2.29 0.69
C ASP A 27 14.41 3.78 0.63
N LYS A 28 13.70 4.23 1.68
CA LYS A 28 13.09 5.57 1.80
C LYS A 28 12.02 5.90 0.77
N SER A 29 11.61 4.93 -0.05
CA SER A 29 10.49 5.13 -0.96
C SER A 29 9.15 5.11 -0.22
N ALA A 30 8.25 5.99 -0.63
CA ALA A 30 6.88 6.06 -0.15
C ALA A 30 5.92 6.07 -1.34
N VAL A 31 4.69 5.60 -1.12
CA VAL A 31 3.62 5.78 -2.10
C VAL A 31 3.14 7.23 -2.05
N VAL A 32 3.24 7.90 -3.18
CA VAL A 32 2.85 9.30 -3.36
C VAL A 32 1.63 9.36 -4.27
N ASP A 33 0.63 10.15 -3.90
CA ASP A 33 -0.53 10.44 -4.75
C ASP A 33 -0.98 11.90 -4.58
N HIS A 34 -0.77 12.72 -5.60
CA HIS A 34 -1.11 14.14 -5.53
C HIS A 34 -2.60 14.45 -5.71
N LEU A 35 -3.43 13.44 -6.05
CA LEU A 35 -4.88 13.63 -6.22
C LEU A 35 -5.64 13.07 -5.02
N ASN A 36 -5.25 11.90 -4.53
CA ASN A 36 -5.96 11.18 -3.46
C ASN A 36 -5.15 11.18 -2.16
N TYR A 37 -4.82 12.35 -1.63
CA TYR A 37 -4.17 12.50 -0.32
C TYR A 37 -5.14 13.09 0.70
N ASP A 38 -4.79 12.91 1.98
CA ASP A 38 -5.53 13.47 3.10
C ASP A 38 -5.04 14.90 3.43
N LEU A 39 -5.94 15.82 3.78
CA LEU A 39 -5.56 17.20 4.10
C LEU A 39 -4.69 17.34 5.37
N SER A 40 -4.63 16.30 6.21
CA SER A 40 -3.74 16.25 7.38
C SER A 40 -2.29 15.86 7.05
N ASP A 41 -1.99 15.63 5.77
CA ASP A 41 -0.64 15.35 5.28
C ASP A 41 0.34 16.53 5.53
N ASP A 42 1.63 16.22 5.53
CA ASP A 42 2.74 17.17 5.76
C ASP A 42 3.11 18.01 4.52
N GLY A 43 2.40 17.80 3.40
CA GLY A 43 2.59 18.51 2.14
C GLY A 43 3.43 17.75 1.11
N GLN A 44 3.92 16.55 1.44
CA GLN A 44 4.62 15.68 0.49
C GLN A 44 3.67 14.73 -0.29
N HIS A 45 2.38 14.75 0.06
CA HIS A 45 1.32 13.91 -0.49
C HIS A 45 1.62 12.41 -0.33
N THR A 46 2.16 12.04 0.84
CA THR A 46 2.54 10.65 1.20
C THR A 46 1.47 9.94 2.04
N LEU A 47 0.61 10.70 2.72
CA LEU A 47 -0.59 10.18 3.37
C LEU A 47 -1.71 10.06 2.33
N ILE A 48 -1.80 8.87 1.74
CA ILE A 48 -2.78 8.58 0.68
C ILE A 48 -4.09 8.06 1.26
N VAL A 49 -5.17 8.38 0.55
CA VAL A 49 -6.52 7.91 0.81
C VAL A 49 -6.86 6.82 -0.20
N ALA A 50 -6.75 5.56 0.22
CA ALA A 50 -7.07 4.42 -0.62
C ALA A 50 -8.60 4.20 -0.67
N SER A 51 -9.13 4.16 -1.91
CA SER A 51 -10.56 3.96 -2.14
C SER A 51 -10.97 2.50 -1.84
N PRO A 52 -12.15 2.25 -1.24
CA PRO A 52 -12.69 0.91 -1.05
C PRO A 52 -12.98 0.18 -2.37
N SER A 53 -13.04 0.90 -3.50
CA SER A 53 -13.15 0.33 -4.84
C SER A 53 -11.93 -0.50 -5.25
N ASN A 54 -10.74 -0.17 -4.72
CA ASN A 54 -9.48 -0.86 -5.00
C ASN A 54 -9.26 -2.09 -4.11
N LEU A 55 -10.18 -2.34 -3.17
CA LEU A 55 -10.15 -3.47 -2.25
C LEU A 55 -10.62 -4.75 -2.96
N LEU A 56 -9.99 -5.87 -2.63
CA LEU A 56 -10.34 -7.19 -3.14
C LEU A 56 -11.82 -7.52 -2.93
N SER A 57 -12.47 -8.06 -3.97
CA SER A 57 -13.87 -8.49 -3.95
C SER A 57 -14.04 -9.86 -3.26
N SER A 58 -13.65 -9.98 -2.00
CA SER A 58 -13.80 -11.22 -1.22
C SER A 58 -14.17 -10.94 0.23
N GLU A 59 -15.45 -11.17 0.58
CA GLU A 59 -15.96 -10.98 1.95
C GLU A 59 -15.26 -11.90 2.97
N LEU A 60 -14.70 -13.03 2.54
CA LEU A 60 -13.96 -13.95 3.42
C LEU A 60 -12.64 -13.37 3.92
N ILE A 61 -12.04 -12.43 3.16
CA ILE A 61 -10.74 -11.83 3.48
C ILE A 61 -10.95 -10.45 4.10
N VAL A 62 -11.77 -9.61 3.46
CA VAL A 62 -11.92 -8.19 3.85
C VAL A 62 -13.18 -7.91 4.68
N GLY A 63 -13.99 -8.94 4.96
CA GLY A 63 -15.22 -8.80 5.74
C GLY A 63 -16.21 -7.83 5.09
N GLN A 64 -16.81 -6.98 5.92
CA GLN A 64 -17.77 -5.96 5.49
C GLN A 64 -17.11 -4.64 5.05
N ALA A 65 -15.78 -4.56 5.03
CA ALA A 65 -15.07 -3.32 4.74
C ALA A 65 -15.45 -2.72 3.38
N LYS A 66 -15.63 -3.57 2.36
CA LYS A 66 -16.10 -3.15 1.03
C LYS A 66 -17.55 -2.64 1.03
N LYS A 67 -18.42 -3.20 1.88
CA LYS A 67 -19.84 -2.80 2.01
C LYS A 67 -19.99 -1.48 2.76
N ASN A 68 -19.14 -1.25 3.76
CA ASN A 68 -19.14 -0.01 4.53
C ASN A 68 -18.71 1.19 3.69
N ASN A 69 -18.03 0.96 2.56
CA ASN A 69 -17.62 1.97 1.59
C ASN A 69 -16.86 3.15 2.24
N LEU A 70 -16.06 2.84 3.26
CA LEU A 70 -15.20 3.80 3.94
C LEU A 70 -13.81 3.80 3.30
N PRO A 71 -13.18 4.97 3.14
CA PRO A 71 -11.80 5.06 2.66
C PRO A 71 -10.80 4.61 3.73
N PHE A 72 -9.61 4.22 3.29
CA PHE A 72 -8.50 3.82 4.17
C PHE A 72 -7.37 4.85 4.11
N LEU A 73 -6.82 5.21 5.26
CA LEU A 73 -5.57 5.97 5.33
C LEU A 73 -4.39 5.01 5.20
N PHE A 74 -3.41 5.40 4.37
CA PHE A 74 -2.21 4.62 4.19
C PHE A 74 -1.00 5.56 4.07
N ARG A 75 0.08 5.23 4.77
CA ARG A 75 1.36 5.93 4.65
C ARG A 75 2.49 4.92 4.80
N GLY A 76 3.28 4.73 3.75
CA GLY A 76 4.32 3.71 3.73
C GLY A 76 4.85 3.46 2.34
N THR A 77 5.55 2.34 2.18
CA THR A 77 6.16 1.94 0.91
C THR A 77 5.17 1.16 0.03
N GLY A 78 5.38 1.21 -1.28
CA GLY A 78 4.64 0.41 -2.25
C GLY A 78 5.29 -0.95 -2.47
N MET A 79 4.49 -1.93 -2.85
CA MET A 79 4.96 -3.26 -3.23
C MET A 79 4.55 -3.61 -4.66
N SER A 80 5.33 -4.47 -5.31
CA SER A 80 4.96 -5.20 -6.52
C SER A 80 4.84 -6.69 -6.22
N SER A 81 3.98 -7.38 -6.96
CA SER A 81 3.89 -8.84 -6.94
C SER A 81 4.36 -9.41 -8.26
N ASP A 82 4.93 -10.60 -8.21
CA ASP A 82 5.20 -11.41 -9.40
C ASP A 82 3.86 -11.85 -10.07
N PRO A 83 3.57 -11.41 -11.31
CA PRO A 83 2.37 -11.83 -12.03
C PRO A 83 2.31 -13.34 -12.32
N GLU A 84 3.45 -14.03 -12.30
CA GLU A 84 3.52 -15.47 -12.55
C GLU A 84 3.14 -16.29 -11.31
N ASN A 85 3.02 -15.67 -10.14
CA ASN A 85 2.68 -16.36 -8.89
C ASN A 85 1.15 -16.35 -8.66
N PRO A 86 0.43 -17.47 -8.91
CA PRO A 86 -1.02 -17.52 -8.76
C PRO A 86 -1.49 -17.62 -7.30
N LEU A 87 -0.55 -17.73 -6.34
CA LEU A 87 -0.86 -17.89 -4.92
C LEU A 87 -0.96 -16.55 -4.17
N LEU A 88 -0.53 -15.46 -4.81
CA LEU A 88 -0.63 -14.11 -4.30
C LEU A 88 -2.00 -13.52 -4.57
N LEU A 89 -2.50 -12.77 -3.60
CA LEU A 89 -3.78 -12.09 -3.65
C LEU A 89 -3.54 -10.61 -3.35
N ASP A 90 -3.90 -9.78 -4.32
CA ASP A 90 -3.85 -8.33 -4.20
C ASP A 90 -5.05 -7.88 -3.35
N VAL A 91 -4.80 -7.61 -2.07
CA VAL A 91 -5.88 -7.26 -1.13
C VAL A 91 -6.28 -5.81 -1.29
N LEU A 92 -5.31 -4.90 -1.34
CA LEU A 92 -5.53 -3.47 -1.52
C LEU A 92 -4.49 -2.90 -2.48
N THR A 93 -4.98 -2.36 -3.59
CA THR A 93 -4.17 -1.65 -4.60
C THR A 93 -4.25 -0.15 -4.41
N ALA A 94 -3.21 0.56 -4.85
CA ALA A 94 -3.21 2.01 -4.90
C ALA A 94 -4.11 2.54 -6.03
N SER A 95 -4.34 3.85 -6.05
CA SER A 95 -5.11 4.51 -7.11
C SER A 95 -4.30 4.57 -8.41
N SER A 96 -4.98 4.81 -9.53
CA SER A 96 -4.32 4.90 -10.84
C SER A 96 -3.33 6.06 -10.97
N THR A 97 -3.36 7.01 -10.05
CA THR A 97 -2.54 8.23 -10.03
C THR A 97 -1.39 8.15 -9.03
N SER A 98 -1.33 7.08 -8.24
CA SER A 98 -0.29 6.86 -7.26
C SER A 98 0.99 6.35 -7.93
N TYR A 99 2.15 6.63 -7.34
CA TYR A 99 3.43 6.07 -7.76
C TYR A 99 4.37 6.00 -6.56
N THR A 100 5.39 5.16 -6.62
CA THR A 100 6.34 5.02 -5.52
C THR A 100 7.60 5.83 -5.78
N ALA A 101 7.95 6.74 -4.88
CA ALA A 101 9.14 7.58 -5.03
C ALA A 101 9.70 7.96 -3.65
N ASN A 102 10.96 8.39 -3.64
CA ASN A 102 11.57 8.99 -2.46
C ASN A 102 11.12 10.47 -2.37
N PRO A 103 10.36 10.87 -1.34
CA PRO A 103 9.87 12.25 -1.21
C PRO A 103 11.00 13.27 -0.96
N ASP A 104 12.17 12.83 -0.48
CA ASP A 104 13.33 13.70 -0.29
C ASP A 104 14.02 14.07 -1.61
N GLU A 105 13.79 13.29 -2.67
CA GLU A 105 14.39 13.52 -3.99
C GLU A 105 13.55 14.51 -4.80
N LYS A 106 14.18 15.63 -5.19
CA LYS A 106 13.50 16.71 -5.91
C LYS A 106 13.14 16.37 -7.36
N THR A 107 13.82 15.40 -7.95
CA THR A 107 13.67 15.04 -9.35
C THR A 107 13.68 13.54 -9.49
N LEU A 108 12.65 13.02 -10.14
CA LEU A 108 12.57 11.62 -10.50
C LEU A 108 13.49 11.36 -11.70
N SER A 109 14.67 10.79 -11.47
CA SER A 109 15.64 10.48 -12.53
C SER A 109 15.32 9.16 -13.25
N GLU A 110 14.70 8.23 -12.54
CA GLU A 110 14.43 6.87 -13.01
C GLU A 110 12.93 6.58 -13.02
N TYR A 111 12.54 5.54 -13.77
CA TYR A 111 11.15 5.10 -13.76
C TYR A 111 10.82 4.50 -12.39
N PRO A 112 9.71 4.89 -11.73
CA PRO A 112 9.34 4.36 -10.42
C PRO A 112 9.22 2.83 -10.44
N ALA A 113 9.59 2.18 -9.33
CA ALA A 113 9.43 0.74 -9.16
C ALA A 113 7.98 0.28 -9.38
N THR A 114 7.01 1.07 -8.89
CA THR A 114 5.58 0.79 -9.10
C THR A 114 4.81 2.07 -9.42
N VAL A 115 3.87 1.95 -10.36
CA VAL A 115 3.03 3.06 -10.86
C VAL A 115 1.57 2.61 -11.00
N GLY A 116 0.68 3.50 -10.59
CA GLY A 116 -0.76 3.39 -10.70
C GLY A 116 -1.33 2.21 -9.92
N LYS A 117 -2.32 1.54 -10.52
CA LYS A 117 -3.05 0.43 -9.88
C LYS A 117 -2.19 -0.82 -9.64
N ARG A 118 -0.99 -0.89 -10.22
CA ARG A 118 -0.05 -2.00 -9.98
C ARG A 118 0.72 -1.84 -8.66
N THR A 119 0.68 -0.66 -8.04
CA THR A 119 1.23 -0.47 -6.70
C THR A 119 0.33 -1.18 -5.69
N LEU A 120 0.88 -2.19 -5.02
CA LEU A 120 0.22 -2.93 -3.96
C LEU A 120 0.50 -2.25 -2.61
N LEU A 121 -0.56 -2.02 -1.86
CA LEU A 121 -0.49 -1.50 -0.49
C LEU A 121 -0.56 -2.66 0.51
N ILE A 122 -1.41 -3.65 0.22
CA ILE A 122 -1.58 -4.87 1.01
C ILE A 122 -1.67 -6.06 0.06
N SER A 123 -0.85 -7.07 0.29
CA SER A 123 -0.89 -8.34 -0.43
C SER A 123 -0.85 -9.52 0.55
N VAL A 124 -1.47 -10.63 0.16
CA VAL A 124 -1.52 -11.85 0.97
C VAL A 124 -1.12 -13.04 0.11
N LEU A 125 -0.24 -13.88 0.65
CA LEU A 125 0.13 -15.16 0.09
C LEU A 125 -0.66 -16.28 0.79
N GLN A 126 -1.32 -17.12 -0.01
CA GLN A 126 -1.81 -18.41 0.45
C GLN A 126 -0.94 -19.54 -0.11
N ALA A 127 -0.06 -20.09 0.73
CA ALA A 127 0.83 -21.16 0.32
C ALA A 127 0.09 -22.49 0.09
N ARG A 128 0.74 -23.42 -0.62
CA ARG A 128 0.18 -24.75 -0.95
C ARG A 128 -0.16 -25.61 0.27
N ASN A 129 0.51 -25.36 1.40
CA ASN A 129 0.21 -25.98 2.69
C ASN A 129 -0.88 -25.22 3.48
N ASN A 130 -1.60 -24.29 2.84
CA ASN A 130 -2.60 -23.40 3.44
C ASN A 130 -2.04 -22.43 4.50
N ALA A 131 -0.72 -22.24 4.57
CA ALA A 131 -0.16 -21.17 5.39
C ALA A 131 -0.55 -19.80 4.80
N ARG A 132 -0.85 -18.85 5.69
CA ARG A 132 -1.24 -17.48 5.32
C ARG A 132 -0.15 -16.51 5.75
N VAL A 133 0.33 -15.73 4.79
CA VAL A 133 1.30 -14.67 5.01
C VAL A 133 0.73 -13.36 4.48
N GLY A 134 0.69 -12.32 5.30
CA GLY A 134 0.25 -10.99 4.89
C GLY A 134 1.42 -10.00 4.86
N PHE A 135 1.48 -9.21 3.81
CA PHE A 135 2.43 -8.12 3.62
C PHE A 135 1.67 -6.81 3.53
N VAL A 136 2.05 -5.85 4.35
CA VAL A 136 1.44 -4.52 4.44
C VAL A 136 2.57 -3.51 4.32
N GLY A 137 2.48 -2.60 3.35
CA GLY A 137 3.54 -1.60 3.12
C GLY A 137 3.60 -0.46 4.15
N SER A 138 2.74 -0.50 5.17
CA SER A 138 2.59 0.56 6.17
C SER A 138 2.38 0.00 7.57
N LEU A 139 3.27 0.36 8.49
CA LEU A 139 3.12 0.11 9.93
C LEU A 139 2.04 1.04 10.51
N ASP A 140 1.98 2.28 10.03
CA ASP A 140 1.02 3.31 10.44
C ASP A 140 -0.43 2.90 10.16
N PHE A 141 -0.66 2.03 9.18
CA PHE A 141 -1.98 1.44 8.90
C PHE A 141 -2.59 0.75 10.13
N PHE A 142 -1.77 0.24 11.05
CA PHE A 142 -2.21 -0.39 12.29
C PHE A 142 -2.12 0.53 13.51
N SER A 143 -1.79 1.81 13.31
CA SER A 143 -1.65 2.78 14.40
C SER A 143 -3.00 3.26 14.91
N ASN A 144 -3.06 3.57 16.21
CA ASN A 144 -4.24 4.19 16.82
C ASN A 144 -4.58 5.53 16.15
N ASP A 145 -3.58 6.28 15.69
CA ASP A 145 -3.77 7.56 15.02
C ASP A 145 -4.62 7.38 13.77
N PHE A 146 -4.34 6.37 12.94
CA PHE A 146 -5.15 6.10 11.74
C PHE A 146 -6.53 5.53 12.07
N PHE A 147 -6.65 4.72 13.13
CA PHE A 147 -7.96 4.21 13.58
C PHE A 147 -8.89 5.29 14.11
N LEU A 148 -8.35 6.34 14.73
CA LEU A 148 -9.12 7.41 15.37
C LEU A 148 -9.27 8.66 14.48
N SER A 149 -8.49 8.77 13.41
CA SER A 149 -8.53 9.92 12.51
C SER A 149 -9.77 9.90 11.61
N ALA A 150 -10.36 11.06 11.42
CA ALA A 150 -11.39 11.27 10.41
C ALA A 150 -10.72 11.56 9.06
N VAL A 151 -11.04 10.77 8.03
CA VAL A 151 -10.48 10.93 6.68
C VAL A 151 -11.05 12.19 6.03
N GLN A 152 -10.16 13.09 5.61
CA GLN A 152 -10.46 14.33 4.91
C GLN A 152 -9.82 14.27 3.52
N PRO A 153 -10.47 13.58 2.55
CA PRO A 153 -9.91 13.47 1.22
C PRO A 153 -9.86 14.83 0.54
N ASN A 154 -8.80 15.08 -0.22
CA ASN A 154 -8.73 16.19 -1.15
C ASN A 154 -9.78 16.02 -2.26
N ASN A 155 -11.03 16.37 -1.97
CA ASN A 155 -12.08 16.48 -2.96
C ASN A 155 -11.78 17.74 -3.76
N GLY A 156 -11.15 17.63 -4.94
CA GLY A 156 -10.77 18.72 -5.86
C GLY A 156 -11.90 19.66 -6.34
N LYS A 157 -12.99 19.80 -5.58
CA LYS A 157 -13.96 20.89 -5.61
C LYS A 157 -13.34 22.12 -4.94
N LYS A 158 -12.93 23.07 -5.78
CA LYS A 158 -13.05 24.49 -5.44
C LYS A 158 -14.52 24.86 -5.33
#